data_AF-A0A3C1VFL0-F1
#
_entry.id   AF-A0A3C1VFL0-F1
#
_cell.length_a   1.000
_cell.length_b   1.000
_cell.length_c   1.000
_cell.angle_alpha   90.00
_cell.angle_beta   90.00
_cell.angle_gamma   90.00
#
_symmetry.space_group_name_H-M   'P 1'
#
loop_
_entity.id
_entity.type
_entity.pdbx_description
1 polymer ?
#
loop_
_entity_poly.entity_id
_entity_poly.type
_entity_poly.pdbx_seq_one_letter_code
_entity_poly.pdbx_strand_id
1 'polypeptide(L)'
;MKIGLLQLNPTIGDFAANREKLLSAYAQAVARGAEFILAPELFLCGYPPRDLLQRPDFIDANLASLAETAAQTGAVPLCVGFVDKNSEPPGRALKNSAAVLQNGKIIWRTTKSLLPTYDVFDEDRYFEPAKKVEPFVFNGR
;
A
#
# COMPACT_ATOMS: atom_id res chain seq x y z
N MET A 1 21.54 0.04 8.26
CA MET A 1 20.22 -0.15 7.66
C MET A 1 19.62 -1.47 8.14
N LYS A 2 18.74 -1.37 9.13
CA LYS A 2 17.90 -2.45 9.63
C LYS A 2 16.50 -2.31 9.03
N ILE A 3 16.06 -3.31 8.27
CA ILE A 3 14.73 -3.30 7.63
C ILE A 3 13.76 -4.12 8.47
N GLY A 4 12.58 -3.55 8.76
CA GLY A 4 11.45 -4.27 9.33
C GLY A 4 10.59 -4.87 8.22
N LEU A 5 10.42 -6.19 8.20
CA LEU A 5 9.51 -6.87 7.29
C LEU A 5 8.25 -7.28 8.06
N LEU A 6 7.13 -6.64 7.75
CA LEU A 6 5.86 -6.93 8.41
C LEU A 6 5.12 -8.04 7.67
N GLN A 7 5.38 -9.29 8.04
CA GLN A 7 4.63 -10.44 7.50
C GLN A 7 3.31 -10.61 8.25
N LEU A 8 2.30 -9.85 7.81
CA LEU A 8 1.01 -9.75 8.47
C LEU A 8 -0.10 -10.42 7.64
N ASN A 9 -1.19 -10.81 8.31
CA ASN A 9 -2.37 -11.41 7.69
C ASN A 9 -3.55 -10.42 7.68
N PRO A 10 -3.79 -9.67 6.59
CA PRO A 10 -4.92 -8.74 6.51
C PRO A 10 -6.25 -9.48 6.29
N THR A 11 -7.35 -8.83 6.65
CA THR A 11 -8.71 -9.29 6.34
C THR A 11 -9.31 -8.38 5.27
N ILE A 12 -9.82 -8.96 4.19
CA ILE A 12 -10.33 -8.20 3.05
C ILE A 12 -11.47 -7.27 3.50
N GLY A 13 -11.32 -5.98 3.25
CA GLY A 13 -12.30 -4.92 3.56
C GLY A 13 -12.36 -4.47 5.02
N ASP A 14 -11.64 -5.10 5.94
CA ASP A 14 -11.58 -4.66 7.34
C ASP A 14 -10.48 -3.61 7.55
N PHE A 15 -10.71 -2.40 7.04
CA PHE A 15 -9.75 -1.30 7.08
C PHE A 15 -9.30 -0.93 8.50
N ALA A 16 -10.22 -0.95 9.46
CA ALA A 16 -9.93 -0.58 10.85
C ALA A 16 -9.00 -1.62 11.50
N ALA A 17 -9.35 -2.91 11.43
CA ALA A 17 -8.53 -3.96 12.02
C ALA A 17 -7.18 -4.13 11.30
N ASN A 18 -7.16 -3.96 9.96
CA ASN A 18 -5.91 -4.00 9.20
C ASN A 18 -4.99 -2.85 9.62
N ARG A 19 -5.51 -1.62 9.71
CA ARG A 19 -4.71 -0.46 10.13
C ARG A 19 -4.17 -0.62 11.55
N GLU A 20 -4.99 -1.08 12.49
CA GLU A 20 -4.54 -1.35 13.87
C GLU A 20 -3.39 -2.37 13.88
N LYS A 21 -3.55 -3.48 13.16
CA LYS A 21 -2.53 -4.52 13.02
C LYS A 21 -1.23 -3.97 12.42
N LEU A 22 -1.33 -3.15 11.38
CA LEU A 22 -0.20 -2.49 10.73
C LEU A 22 0.55 -1.56 11.69
N LEU A 23 -0.18 -0.67 12.37
CA LEU A 23 0.40 0.33 13.26
C LEU A 23 1.04 -0.29 14.49
N SER A 24 0.42 -1.34 15.05
CA SER A 24 1.00 -2.13 16.14
C SER A 24 2.32 -2.80 15.72
N ALA A 25 2.34 -3.44 14.55
CA ALA A 25 3.54 -4.08 14.02
C ALA A 25 4.64 -3.06 13.64
N TYR A 26 4.25 -1.92 13.09
CA TYR A 26 5.12 -0.78 12.83
C TYR A 26 5.80 -0.30 14.12
N ALA A 27 5.03 -0.04 15.19
CA ALA A 27 5.57 0.39 16.47
C ALA A 27 6.57 -0.63 17.05
N GLN A 28 6.27 -1.93 16.95
CA GLN A 28 7.19 -2.98 17.39
C GLN A 28 8.48 -3.01 16.55
N ALA A 29 8.40 -2.81 15.24
CA ALA A 29 9.57 -2.76 14.38
C ALA A 29 10.45 -1.53 14.69
N VAL A 30 9.83 -0.37 14.91
CA VAL A 30 10.53 0.85 15.36
C VAL A 30 11.23 0.63 16.70
N ALA A 31 10.55 0.04 17.69
CA ALA A 31 11.14 -0.27 19.00
C ALA A 31 12.33 -1.25 18.91
N ARG A 32 12.35 -2.10 17.88
CA ARG A 32 13.47 -3.00 17.57
C ARG A 32 14.59 -2.31 16.77
N GLY A 33 14.48 -1.01 16.49
CA GLY A 33 15.48 -0.22 15.78
C GLY A 33 15.42 -0.34 14.26
N ALA A 34 14.25 -0.63 13.67
CA ALA A 34 14.09 -0.57 12.22
C ALA A 34 14.30 0.87 11.71
N GLU A 35 15.02 0.99 10.59
CA GLU A 35 15.31 2.26 9.90
C GLU A 35 14.38 2.45 8.68
N PHE A 36 13.79 1.37 8.17
CA PHE A 36 12.79 1.36 7.10
C PHE A 36 11.89 0.13 7.27
N ILE A 37 10.59 0.25 7.05
CA ILE A 37 9.62 -0.81 7.31
C ILE A 37 8.79 -1.10 6.05
N LEU A 38 8.61 -2.38 5.73
CA LEU A 38 7.85 -2.87 4.57
C LEU A 38 6.62 -3.66 5.03
N ALA A 39 5.47 -3.37 4.44
CA ALA A 39 4.24 -4.14 4.58
C ALA A 39 3.83 -4.81 3.25
N PRO A 40 2.96 -5.82 3.27
CA PRO A 40 2.56 -6.55 2.08
C PRO A 40 1.79 -5.72 1.04
N GLU A 41 1.64 -6.30 -0.15
CA GLU A 41 0.79 -5.81 -1.23
C GLU A 41 -0.66 -5.63 -0.79
N LEU A 42 -1.28 -4.51 -1.22
CA LEU A 42 -2.67 -4.13 -0.92
C LEU A 42 -3.09 -4.33 0.55
N PHE A 43 -2.15 -4.25 1.49
CA PHE A 43 -2.39 -4.63 2.87
C PHE A 43 -3.56 -3.87 3.52
N LEU A 44 -3.74 -2.58 3.20
CA LEU A 44 -4.79 -1.76 3.80
C LEU A 44 -6.20 -2.32 3.54
N CYS A 45 -6.46 -2.76 2.30
CA CYS A 45 -7.74 -3.32 1.91
C CYS A 45 -7.79 -4.86 1.96
N GLY A 46 -6.63 -5.52 2.08
CA GLY A 46 -6.46 -6.96 1.96
C GLY A 46 -6.42 -7.44 0.51
N TYR A 47 -5.90 -8.64 0.30
CA TYR A 47 -5.68 -9.20 -1.04
C TYR A 47 -6.21 -10.64 -1.15
N PRO A 48 -6.88 -11.03 -2.27
CA PRO A 48 -7.33 -10.19 -3.37
C PRO A 48 -8.73 -9.57 -3.09
N PRO A 49 -8.93 -8.25 -3.30
CA PRO A 49 -10.24 -7.62 -3.05
C PRO A 49 -11.27 -7.87 -4.17
N ARG A 50 -10.83 -8.29 -5.37
CA ARG A 50 -11.68 -8.62 -6.53
C ARG A 50 -12.70 -7.50 -6.83
N ASP A 51 -13.96 -7.83 -7.08
CA ASP A 51 -15.02 -6.89 -7.47
C ASP A 51 -15.38 -5.84 -6.41
N LEU A 52 -14.85 -5.93 -5.18
CA LEU A 52 -14.90 -4.80 -4.24
C LEU A 52 -14.19 -3.56 -4.82
N LEU A 53 -13.25 -3.75 -5.75
CA LEU A 53 -12.61 -2.67 -6.49
C LEU A 53 -13.58 -1.88 -7.39
N GLN A 54 -14.74 -2.44 -7.73
CA GLN A 54 -15.77 -1.74 -8.51
C GLN A 54 -16.67 -0.84 -7.65
N ARG A 55 -16.48 -0.84 -6.32
CA ARG A 55 -17.30 -0.09 -5.37
C ARG A 55 -16.61 1.22 -4.97
N PRO A 56 -17.17 2.40 -5.31
CA PRO A 56 -16.56 3.69 -4.96
C PRO A 56 -16.32 3.87 -3.47
N ASP A 57 -17.25 3.42 -2.62
CA ASP A 57 -17.15 3.50 -1.17
C ASP A 57 -16.02 2.65 -0.59
N PHE A 58 -15.71 1.51 -1.21
CA PHE A 58 -14.55 0.69 -0.86
C PHE A 58 -13.23 1.39 -1.19
N ILE A 59 -13.16 2.05 -2.37
CA ILE A 59 -11.97 2.81 -2.79
C ILE A 59 -11.76 4.02 -1.89
N ASP A 60 -12.81 4.75 -1.55
CA ASP A 60 -12.74 5.91 -0.67
C ASP A 60 -12.32 5.51 0.76
N ALA A 61 -12.84 4.38 1.28
CA ALA A 61 -12.41 3.82 2.57
C ALA A 61 -10.93 3.38 2.56
N ASN A 62 -10.46 2.78 1.47
CA ASN A 62 -9.05 2.44 1.27
C ASN A 62 -8.15 3.69 1.30
N LEU A 63 -8.53 4.76 0.59
CA LEU A 63 -7.76 6.00 0.54
C LEU A 63 -7.78 6.74 1.90
N ALA A 64 -8.92 6.73 2.59
CA ALA A 64 -9.02 7.24 3.96
C ALA A 64 -8.08 6.45 4.91
N SER A 65 -8.08 5.12 4.82
CA SER A 65 -7.18 4.28 5.62
C SER A 65 -5.71 4.58 5.34
N LEU A 66 -5.33 4.89 4.10
CA LEU A 66 -3.97 5.33 3.77
C LEU A 66 -3.63 6.65 4.47
N ALA A 67 -4.51 7.65 4.39
CA ALA A 67 -4.30 8.95 5.02
C ALA A 67 -4.20 8.84 6.56
N GLU A 68 -5.09 8.05 7.17
CA GLU A 68 -5.08 7.79 8.62
C GLU A 68 -3.85 7.02 9.08
N THR A 69 -3.34 6.10 8.25
CA THR A 69 -2.07 5.39 8.51
C THR A 69 -0.90 6.36 8.40
N ALA A 70 -0.89 7.22 7.38
CA ALA A 70 0.16 8.22 7.20
C ALA A 70 0.25 9.15 8.40
N ALA A 71 -0.89 9.67 8.88
CA ALA A 71 -0.99 10.56 10.04
C ALA A 71 -0.41 9.96 11.33
N GLN A 72 -0.45 8.63 11.47
CA GLN A 72 0.09 7.90 12.62
C GLN A 72 1.49 7.35 12.39
N THR A 73 2.07 7.54 11.19
CA THR A 73 3.43 7.11 10.88
C THR A 73 4.43 8.18 11.32
N GLY A 74 5.40 7.74 12.13
CA GLY A 74 6.46 8.60 12.69
C GLY A 74 7.66 8.79 11.76
N ALA A 75 8.84 8.98 12.36
CA ALA A 75 10.07 9.29 11.64
C ALA A 75 10.66 8.11 10.85
N VAL A 76 10.35 6.87 11.21
CA VAL A 76 10.79 5.69 10.47
C VAL A 76 9.84 5.48 9.29
N PRO A 77 10.32 5.47 8.04
CA PRO A 77 9.43 5.28 6.90
C PRO A 77 8.76 3.92 6.87
N LEU A 78 7.48 3.90 6.48
CA LEU A 78 6.68 2.71 6.25
C LEU A 78 6.25 2.65 4.78
N CYS A 79 6.64 1.61 4.05
CA CYS A 79 6.07 1.29 2.74
C CYS A 79 4.88 0.36 2.91
N VAL A 80 3.70 0.76 2.42
CA VAL A 80 2.47 -0.04 2.52
C VAL A 80 1.73 -0.11 1.18
N GLY A 81 1.21 -1.30 0.87
CA GLY A 81 0.38 -1.53 -0.31
C GLY A 81 -1.06 -1.02 -0.14
N PHE A 82 -1.59 -0.40 -1.19
CA PHE A 82 -2.93 0.19 -1.22
C PHE A 82 -3.45 0.30 -2.67
N VAL A 83 -4.75 0.54 -2.83
CA VAL A 83 -5.33 0.83 -4.14
C VAL A 83 -5.28 2.34 -4.41
N ASP A 84 -4.71 2.77 -5.52
CA ASP A 84 -4.72 4.18 -5.93
C ASP A 84 -5.71 4.41 -7.09
N LYS A 85 -6.07 5.68 -7.31
CA LYS A 85 -6.88 6.09 -8.47
C LYS A 85 -5.96 6.38 -9.66
N ASN A 86 -6.36 5.98 -10.86
CA ASN A 86 -5.69 6.40 -12.09
C ASN A 86 -6.20 7.78 -12.52
N SER A 87 -5.34 8.78 -12.44
CA SER A 87 -5.62 10.16 -12.87
C SER A 87 -5.34 10.40 -14.37
N GLU A 88 -4.85 9.41 -15.11
CA GLU A 88 -4.45 9.54 -16.51
C GLU A 88 -5.32 8.66 -17.43
N PRO A 89 -6.49 9.15 -17.88
CA PRO A 89 -7.26 8.48 -18.91
C PRO A 89 -6.63 8.65 -20.31
N PRO A 90 -6.86 7.73 -21.27
CA PRO A 90 -7.67 6.50 -21.16
C PRO A 90 -6.93 5.39 -20.39
N GLY A 91 -7.67 4.39 -19.89
CA GLY A 91 -7.13 3.26 -19.13
C GLY A 91 -8.08 2.82 -18.02
N ARG A 92 -7.63 1.88 -17.17
CA ARG A 92 -8.41 1.45 -16.00
C ARG A 92 -8.40 2.51 -14.91
N ALA A 93 -9.47 2.55 -14.12
CA ALA A 93 -9.69 3.60 -13.14
C ALA A 93 -8.79 3.49 -11.90
N LEU A 94 -8.16 2.34 -11.66
CA LEU A 94 -7.42 2.06 -10.44
C LEU A 94 -5.98 1.63 -10.73
N LYS A 95 -5.14 1.69 -9.71
CA LYS A 95 -3.75 1.23 -9.74
C LYS A 95 -3.47 0.41 -8.48
N ASN A 96 -2.74 -0.69 -8.64
CA ASN A 96 -2.17 -1.43 -7.52
C ASN A 96 -0.85 -0.76 -7.15
N SER A 97 -0.80 -0.15 -5.96
CA SER A 97 0.27 0.79 -5.61
C SER A 97 0.86 0.51 -4.23
N ALA A 98 2.06 1.02 -4.01
CA ALA A 98 2.69 1.12 -2.71
C ALA A 98 3.05 2.57 -2.41
N ALA A 99 2.87 3.00 -1.17
CA ALA A 99 3.20 4.34 -0.71
C ALA A 99 4.22 4.27 0.42
N VAL A 100 5.20 5.17 0.41
CA VAL A 100 6.10 5.39 1.54
C VAL A 100 5.55 6.53 2.40
N LEU A 101 5.29 6.21 3.66
CA LEU A 101 4.72 7.08 4.68
C LEU A 101 5.83 7.48 5.64
N GLN A 102 5.93 8.77 5.96
CA GLN A 102 6.89 9.27 6.95
C GLN A 102 6.41 10.61 7.51
N ASN A 103 6.53 10.81 8.81
CA ASN A 103 6.22 12.08 9.50
C ASN A 103 4.82 12.62 9.16
N GLY A 104 3.80 11.77 9.24
CA GLY A 104 2.42 12.18 8.94
C GLY A 104 2.08 12.30 7.45
N LYS A 105 3.01 12.01 6.52
CA LYS A 105 2.88 12.33 5.09
C LYS A 105 3.16 11.13 4.20
N ILE A 106 2.61 11.16 2.99
CA ILE A 106 3.00 10.28 1.90
C ILE A 106 4.15 10.97 1.15
N ILE A 107 5.36 10.42 1.25
CA ILE A 107 6.58 11.02 0.67
C ILE A 107 6.96 10.42 -0.68
N TRP A 108 6.42 9.24 -1.01
CA TRP A 108 6.64 8.59 -2.30
C TRP A 108 5.52 7.61 -2.63
N ARG A 109 5.30 7.35 -3.92
CA ARG A 109 4.35 6.36 -4.43
C ARG A 109 4.97 5.63 -5.61
N THR A 110 4.60 4.37 -5.77
CA THR A 110 4.87 3.57 -6.97
C THR A 110 3.70 2.69 -7.30
N THR A 111 3.60 2.30 -8.57
CA THR A 111 2.53 1.47 -9.11
C THR A 111 3.12 0.20 -9.71
N LYS A 112 2.40 -0.91 -9.57
CA LYS A 112 2.74 -2.21 -10.13
C LYS A 112 2.81 -2.13 -11.66
N SER A 113 3.92 -2.58 -12.25
CA SER A 113 4.14 -2.56 -13.71
C SER A 113 3.64 -3.82 -14.40
N LEU A 114 3.83 -4.98 -13.77
CA LEU A 114 3.42 -6.28 -14.29
C LEU A 114 2.18 -6.77 -13.55
N LEU A 115 1.06 -6.84 -14.27
CA LEU A 115 -0.23 -7.26 -13.74
C LEU A 115 -0.47 -8.73 -14.12
N PRO A 116 -0.49 -9.66 -13.16
CA PRO A 116 -0.74 -11.07 -13.44
C PRO A 116 -2.20 -11.29 -13.87
N THR A 117 -2.37 -12.08 -14.94
CA THR A 117 -3.66 -12.47 -15.55
C THR A 117 -3.84 -13.98 -15.68
N TYR A 118 -2.96 -14.75 -15.05
CA TYR A 118 -2.95 -16.22 -15.10
C TYR A 118 -3.37 -16.81 -13.76
N ASP A 119 -3.79 -18.08 -13.80
CA ASP A 119 -4.21 -18.86 -12.64
C ASP A 119 -5.36 -18.18 -11.87
N VAL A 120 -5.11 -17.75 -10.63
CA VAL A 120 -6.10 -17.13 -9.75
C VAL A 120 -6.14 -15.60 -9.86
N PHE A 121 -5.29 -15.00 -10.69
CA PHE A 121 -5.12 -13.56 -10.80
C PHE A 121 -5.84 -12.97 -12.02
N ASP A 122 -6.51 -11.85 -11.80
CA ASP A 122 -7.24 -11.09 -12.82
C ASP A 122 -6.96 -9.59 -12.64
N GLU A 123 -5.70 -9.22 -12.39
CA GLU A 123 -5.35 -7.83 -12.01
C GLU A 123 -5.55 -6.85 -13.16
N ASP A 124 -5.33 -7.29 -14.39
CA ASP A 124 -5.60 -6.52 -15.61
C ASP A 124 -7.11 -6.29 -15.81
N ARG A 125 -8.01 -6.85 -14.99
CA ARG A 125 -9.41 -6.39 -15.00
C ARG A 125 -9.58 -5.06 -14.29
N TYR A 126 -8.78 -4.78 -13.27
CA TYR A 126 -9.02 -3.68 -12.34
C TYR A 126 -7.97 -2.57 -12.42
N PHE A 127 -6.70 -2.93 -12.68
CA PHE A 127 -5.57 -2.03 -12.50
C PHE A 127 -4.93 -1.60 -13.81
N GLU A 128 -4.51 -0.34 -13.88
CA GLU A 128 -3.65 0.20 -14.93
C GLU A 128 -2.18 -0.03 -14.54
N PRO A 129 -1.33 -0.57 -15.44
CA PRO A 129 0.09 -0.77 -15.14
C PRO A 129 0.85 0.56 -15.07
N ALA A 130 1.97 0.55 -14.35
CA ALA A 130 2.88 1.69 -14.36
C ALA A 130 3.53 1.91 -15.73
N LYS A 131 3.54 3.17 -16.20
CA LYS A 131 4.25 3.58 -17.43
C LYS A 131 5.77 3.68 -17.26
N LYS A 132 6.22 3.90 -16.02
CA LYS A 132 7.63 4.04 -15.65
C LYS A 132 7.85 3.45 -14.26
N VAL A 133 9.01 2.83 -14.07
CA VAL A 133 9.49 2.33 -12.78
C VAL A 133 10.72 3.15 -12.40
N GLU A 134 10.69 3.74 -11.22
CA GLU A 134 11.79 4.52 -10.67
C GLU A 134 12.12 4.03 -9.26
N PRO A 135 13.40 4.03 -8.85
CA PRO A 135 13.76 3.67 -7.49
C PRO A 135 13.37 4.78 -6.51
N PHE A 136 12.99 4.38 -5.30
CA PHE A 136 12.96 5.28 -4.15
C PHE A 136 14.35 5.30 -3.50
N VAL A 137 15.02 6.45 -3.54
CA VAL A 137 16.35 6.63 -2.93
C VAL A 137 16.18 7.00 -1.46
N PHE A 138 16.77 6.22 -0.56
CA PHE A 138 16.66 6.41 0.89
C PHE A 138 18.04 6.49 1.54
N ASN A 139 18.31 7.60 2.24
CA ASN A 139 19.61 7.88 2.87
C ASN A 139 20.80 7.82 1.90
N GLY A 140 20.59 8.26 0.65
CA GLY A 140 21.64 8.28 -0.38
C GLY A 140 22.04 6.90 -0.90
N ARG A 141 21.18 5.90 -0.72
CA ARG A 141 21.31 4.53 -1.21
C ARG A 141 20.04 4.07 -1.91
#